data_AF-A0A3A9Y6J7-F1
#
_entry.id   AF-A0A3A9Y6J7-F1
#
_cell.length_a   1.000
_cell.length_b   1.000
_cell.length_c   1.000
_cell.angle_alpha   90.00
_cell.angle_beta   90.00
_cell.angle_gamma   90.00
#
_symmetry.space_group_name_H-M   'P 1'
#
loop_
_entity.id
_entity.type
_entity.pdbx_description
1 polymer ?
#
loop_
_entity_poly.entity_id
_entity_poly.type
_entity_poly.pdbx_seq_one_letter_code
_entity_poly.pdbx_strand_id
1 'polypeptide(L)'
;MRIRWQASIDVFTQMLGRRGVEPAAVTDVEAAWDVFAEFLQLEIDGIDPTPDSDADGFIVQWGRRSWSDNRPILAFARQLAVADVGDRADPYWQPELWQLDFEMTFDDEPRLTGLDSLDVQNTGFRFAPIGPLRAAALADARAEAQRHAPVRAAWITTPASSVLSFECVS
;
A
#
# COMPACT_ATOMS: atom_id res chain seq x y z
N MET A 1 -14.86 11.84 0.31
CA MET A 1 -14.41 12.33 1.64
C MET A 1 -12.96 12.75 1.49
N ARG A 2 -12.55 13.83 2.15
CA ARG A 2 -11.22 14.42 2.03
C ARG A 2 -10.56 14.48 3.40
N ILE A 3 -9.29 14.14 3.47
CA ILE A 3 -8.51 14.09 4.71
C ILE A 3 -7.17 14.79 4.54
N ARG A 4 -6.57 15.27 5.64
CA ARG A 4 -5.18 15.76 5.65
C ARG A 4 -4.21 14.58 5.55
N TRP A 5 -3.09 14.74 4.85
CA TRP A 5 -2.10 13.68 4.68
C TRP A 5 -1.58 13.12 6.02
N GLN A 6 -1.42 13.97 7.05
CA GLN A 6 -0.97 13.53 8.38
C GLN A 6 -1.94 12.55 9.04
N ALA A 7 -3.23 12.63 8.70
CA ALA A 7 -4.27 11.77 9.24
C ALA A 7 -4.39 10.43 8.49
N SER A 8 -3.56 10.17 7.48
CA SER A 8 -3.66 8.98 6.62
C SER A 8 -3.63 7.68 7.43
N ILE A 9 -2.65 7.55 8.34
CA ILE A 9 -2.50 6.34 9.16
C ILE A 9 -3.67 6.12 10.13
N ASP A 10 -4.14 7.19 10.78
CA ASP A 10 -5.25 7.13 11.74
C ASP A 10 -6.57 6.80 11.04
N VAL A 11 -6.82 7.42 9.88
CA VAL A 11 -8.03 7.17 9.08
C VAL A 11 -8.01 5.75 8.54
N PHE A 12 -6.89 5.28 8.00
CA PHE A 12 -6.80 3.91 7.51
C PHE A 12 -6.98 2.88 8.63
N THR A 13 -6.34 3.10 9.79
CA THR A 13 -6.54 2.30 11.01
C THR A 13 -8.00 2.24 11.41
N GLN A 14 -8.70 3.37 11.41
CA GLN A 14 -10.12 3.44 11.72
C GLN A 14 -10.98 2.66 10.71
N MET A 15 -10.65 2.75 9.41
CA MET A 15 -11.36 2.00 8.36
C MET A 15 -11.17 0.49 8.52
N LEU A 16 -9.95 0.03 8.82
CA LEU A 16 -9.65 -1.37 9.11
C LEU A 16 -10.49 -1.87 10.30
N GLY A 17 -10.48 -1.14 11.42
CA GLY A 17 -11.25 -1.51 12.61
C GLY A 17 -12.77 -1.58 12.38
N ARG A 18 -13.34 -0.68 11.57
CA ARG A 18 -14.76 -0.73 11.18
C ARG A 18 -15.14 -1.97 10.38
N ARG A 19 -14.18 -2.57 9.68
CA ARG A 19 -14.35 -3.82 8.92
C ARG A 19 -13.90 -5.05 9.69
N GLY A 20 -13.50 -4.90 10.96
CA GLY A 20 -13.04 -6.00 11.80
C GLY A 20 -11.62 -6.48 11.47
N VAL A 21 -10.84 -5.70 10.73
CA VAL A 21 -9.44 -6.00 10.42
C VAL A 21 -8.56 -5.33 11.48
N GLU A 22 -7.82 -6.13 12.25
CA GLU A 22 -6.84 -5.65 13.23
C GLU A 22 -5.50 -5.35 12.52
N PRO A 23 -5.02 -4.09 12.46
CA PRO A 23 -3.81 -3.74 11.72
C PRO A 23 -2.56 -4.50 12.16
N ALA A 24 -2.43 -4.87 13.45
CA ALA A 24 -1.28 -5.62 13.95
C ALA A 24 -1.41 -7.14 13.80
N ALA A 25 -2.60 -7.64 13.44
CA ALA A 25 -2.91 -9.07 13.39
C ALA A 25 -3.98 -9.36 12.32
N VAL A 26 -3.66 -9.03 11.06
CA VAL A 26 -4.54 -9.34 9.92
C VAL A 26 -4.79 -10.84 9.87
N THR A 27 -6.06 -11.23 9.74
CA THR A 27 -6.47 -12.63 9.58
C THR A 27 -7.05 -12.93 8.20
N ASP A 28 -7.50 -11.90 7.49
CA ASP A 28 -8.10 -11.95 6.17
C ASP A 28 -7.48 -10.87 5.28
N VAL A 29 -6.59 -11.30 4.38
CA VAL A 29 -5.89 -10.41 3.44
C VAL A 29 -6.84 -9.80 2.42
N GLU A 30 -7.91 -10.50 2.07
CA GLU A 30 -8.91 -10.03 1.14
C GLU A 30 -9.74 -8.89 1.76
N ALA A 31 -10.15 -9.05 3.02
CA ALA A 31 -10.81 -7.97 3.76
C ALA A 31 -9.89 -6.74 3.92
N ALA A 32 -8.59 -6.97 4.20
CA ALA A 32 -7.59 -5.90 4.27
C ALA A 32 -7.44 -5.15 2.93
N TRP A 33 -7.42 -5.90 1.82
CA TRP A 33 -7.38 -5.33 0.48
C TRP A 33 -8.61 -4.48 0.18
N ASP A 34 -9.82 -4.94 0.51
CA ASP A 34 -11.04 -4.18 0.27
C ASP A 34 -11.05 -2.85 1.04
N VAL A 35 -10.55 -2.85 2.29
CA VAL A 35 -10.40 -1.60 3.06
C VAL A 35 -9.37 -0.69 2.41
N PHE A 36 -8.24 -1.23 1.96
CA PHE A 36 -7.20 -0.48 1.28
C PHE A 36 -7.70 0.15 -0.03
N ALA A 37 -8.46 -0.60 -0.81
CA ALA A 37 -9.10 -0.11 -2.02
C ALA A 37 -10.10 1.03 -1.73
N GLU A 38 -10.87 0.94 -0.65
CA GLU A 38 -11.76 2.03 -0.20
C GLU A 38 -10.95 3.26 0.24
N PHE A 39 -9.86 3.06 0.99
CA PHE A 39 -8.98 4.13 1.47
C PHE A 39 -8.32 4.89 0.30
N LEU A 40 -7.91 4.19 -0.75
CA LEU A 40 -7.33 4.79 -1.96
C LEU A 40 -8.31 5.70 -2.73
N GLN A 41 -9.61 5.62 -2.46
CA GLN A 41 -10.61 6.53 -3.03
C GLN A 41 -10.77 7.84 -2.23
N LEU A 42 -10.06 8.00 -1.11
CA LEU A 42 -10.08 9.24 -0.34
C LEU A 42 -9.18 10.30 -0.96
N GLU A 43 -9.69 11.52 -1.05
CA GLU A 43 -8.91 12.69 -1.43
C GLU A 43 -7.97 13.08 -0.28
N ILE A 44 -6.71 13.39 -0.61
CA ILE A 44 -5.70 13.80 0.36
C ILE A 44 -5.34 15.27 0.12
N ASP A 45 -5.48 16.08 1.17
CA ASP A 45 -5.01 17.46 1.18
C ASP A 45 -3.53 17.54 1.54
N GLY A 46 -2.81 18.45 0.90
CA GLY A 46 -1.40 18.76 1.16
C GLY A 46 -0.41 18.02 0.25
N ILE A 47 -0.90 17.26 -0.73
CA ILE A 47 -0.07 16.70 -1.81
C ILE A 47 0.23 17.73 -2.90
N ASP A 48 1.21 17.44 -3.75
CA ASP A 48 1.57 18.26 -4.92
C ASP A 48 0.35 18.47 -5.83
N PRO A 49 -0.09 19.72 -6.04
CA PRO A 49 -1.26 20.02 -6.86
C PRO A 49 -0.94 20.04 -8.37
N THR A 50 0.32 19.85 -8.77
CA THR A 50 0.73 19.91 -10.18
C THR A 50 -0.05 18.87 -10.99
N PRO A 51 -0.75 19.28 -12.07
CA PRO A 51 -1.43 18.34 -12.94
C PRO A 51 -0.47 17.27 -13.48
N ASP A 52 -0.94 16.03 -13.61
CA ASP A 52 -0.16 14.89 -14.08
C ASP A 52 1.09 14.57 -13.24
N SER A 53 1.19 15.11 -12.02
CA SER A 53 2.21 14.67 -11.06
C SER A 53 1.90 13.27 -10.54
N ASP A 54 2.94 12.48 -10.35
CA ASP A 54 2.91 11.17 -9.68
C ASP A 54 2.74 11.34 -8.16
N ALA A 55 1.78 12.16 -7.73
CA ALA A 55 1.68 12.67 -6.36
C ALA A 55 0.80 11.83 -5.43
N ASP A 56 -0.04 10.94 -5.97
CA ASP A 56 -0.90 10.04 -5.19
C ASP A 56 -1.00 8.70 -5.90
N GLY A 57 -0.07 7.82 -5.57
CA GLY A 57 0.09 6.52 -6.18
C GLY A 57 -0.14 5.37 -5.21
N PHE A 58 -0.29 4.18 -5.75
CA PHE A 58 -0.29 2.96 -4.96
C PHE A 58 0.46 1.83 -5.66
N ILE A 59 0.87 0.84 -4.87
CA ILE A 59 1.56 -0.35 -5.35
C ILE A 59 1.20 -1.55 -4.45
N VAL A 60 1.16 -2.75 -5.05
CA VAL A 60 1.15 -4.02 -4.32
C VAL A 60 2.51 -4.66 -4.51
N GLN A 61 3.18 -5.02 -3.42
CA GLN A 61 4.52 -5.59 -3.44
C GLN A 61 4.52 -6.98 -2.81
N TRP A 62 5.32 -7.87 -3.38
CA TRP A 62 5.58 -9.20 -2.84
C TRP A 62 7.04 -9.58 -3.05
N GLY A 63 7.45 -10.70 -2.47
CA GLY A 63 8.79 -11.24 -2.68
C GLY A 63 9.92 -10.48 -1.98
N ARG A 64 9.60 -9.41 -1.26
CA ARG A 64 10.45 -8.88 -0.19
C ARG A 64 10.43 -9.86 0.99
N ARG A 65 11.54 -9.96 1.71
CA ARG A 65 11.60 -10.65 2.99
C ARG A 65 11.81 -9.64 4.12
N SER A 66 11.16 -9.89 5.24
CA SER A 66 11.35 -9.10 6.46
C SER A 66 12.79 -9.19 6.94
N TRP A 67 13.37 -8.06 7.31
CA TRP A 67 14.74 -8.02 7.83
C TRP A 67 14.88 -8.71 9.19
N SER A 68 13.83 -8.70 10.02
CA SER A 68 13.91 -9.18 11.41
C SER A 68 13.87 -10.70 11.52
N ASP A 69 13.06 -11.35 10.71
CA ASP A 69 12.77 -12.78 10.80
C ASP A 69 12.90 -13.52 9.45
N ASN A 70 13.36 -12.81 8.41
CA ASN A 70 13.55 -13.35 7.07
C ASN A 70 12.31 -14.05 6.53
N ARG A 71 11.12 -13.52 6.79
CA ARG A 71 9.85 -14.10 6.33
C ARG A 71 9.32 -13.42 5.07
N PRO A 72 8.61 -14.14 4.19
CA PRO A 72 7.98 -13.55 3.00
C PRO A 72 6.95 -12.47 3.37
N ILE A 73 6.96 -11.36 2.61
CA ILE A 73 6.05 -10.23 2.78
C ILE A 73 5.11 -10.09 1.57
N LEU A 74 3.85 -9.76 1.86
CA LEU A 74 2.92 -9.09 0.95
C LEU A 74 2.61 -7.70 1.52
N ALA A 75 2.76 -6.64 0.74
CA ALA A 75 2.53 -5.28 1.18
C ALA A 75 1.59 -4.51 0.25
N PHE A 76 0.73 -3.69 0.86
CA PHE A 76 -0.09 -2.69 0.16
C PHE A 76 0.43 -1.32 0.55
N ALA A 77 0.78 -0.49 -0.44
CA ALA A 77 1.37 0.81 -0.18
C ALA A 77 0.68 1.92 -0.94
N ARG A 78 0.47 3.06 -0.27
CA ARG A 78 0.03 4.32 -0.88
C ARG A 78 1.15 5.35 -0.71
N GLN A 79 1.62 5.91 -1.82
CA GLN A 79 2.66 6.93 -1.83
C GLN A 79 2.05 8.30 -2.14
N LEU A 80 2.51 9.32 -1.41
CA LEU A 80 2.06 10.69 -1.48
C LEU A 80 3.27 11.62 -1.69
N ALA A 81 3.25 12.44 -2.73
CA ALA A 81 4.19 13.55 -2.87
C ALA A 81 3.63 14.76 -2.11
N VAL A 82 4.12 15.00 -0.90
CA VAL A 82 3.62 16.02 0.02
C VAL A 82 4.28 17.37 -0.26
N ALA A 83 3.46 18.35 -0.61
CA ALA A 83 3.89 19.70 -0.96
C ALA A 83 3.70 20.73 0.17
N ASP A 84 3.12 20.31 1.29
CA ASP A 84 2.84 21.15 2.47
C ASP A 84 3.98 21.13 3.51
N VAL A 85 5.19 20.71 3.10
CA VAL A 85 6.39 20.64 3.93
C VAL A 85 7.52 21.43 3.27
N GLY A 86 8.33 22.09 4.08
CA GLY A 86 9.46 22.92 3.62
C GLY A 86 9.09 24.32 3.17
N ASP A 87 10.10 25.10 2.76
CA ASP A 87 9.93 26.46 2.25
C ASP A 87 9.70 26.44 0.74
N ARG A 88 8.47 26.73 0.30
CA ARG A 88 8.11 26.79 -1.13
C ARG A 88 8.78 27.94 -1.89
N ALA A 89 9.41 28.88 -1.20
CA ALA A 89 10.21 29.93 -1.83
C ALA A 89 11.62 29.45 -2.21
N ASP A 90 12.08 28.29 -1.73
CA ASP A 90 13.36 27.72 -2.12
C ASP A 90 13.32 27.27 -3.60
N PRO A 91 14.21 27.78 -4.47
CA PRO A 91 14.26 27.39 -5.88
C PRO A 91 14.62 25.91 -6.12
N TYR A 92 15.15 25.21 -5.11
CA TYR A 92 15.45 23.78 -5.16
C TYR A 92 14.41 22.92 -4.44
N TRP A 93 13.31 23.52 -3.98
CA TRP A 93 12.26 22.82 -3.29
C TRP A 93 11.67 21.68 -4.15
N GLN A 94 11.43 20.55 -3.50
CA GLN A 94 10.75 19.38 -4.05
C GLN A 94 9.74 18.88 -3.02
N PRO A 95 8.61 18.29 -3.44
CA PRO A 95 7.71 17.58 -2.52
C PRO A 95 8.46 16.46 -1.80
N GLU A 96 8.12 16.22 -0.53
CA GLU A 96 8.60 15.05 0.20
C GLU A 96 7.77 13.83 -0.18
N LEU A 97 8.40 12.68 -0.43
CA LEU A 97 7.68 11.43 -0.64
C LEU A 97 7.36 10.79 0.70
N TRP A 98 6.08 10.62 0.99
CA TRP A 98 5.57 9.93 2.16
C TRP A 98 4.85 8.66 1.73
N GLN A 99 5.05 7.56 2.46
CA GLN A 99 4.47 6.28 2.13
C GLN A 99 3.74 5.69 3.33
N LEU A 100 2.49 5.30 3.11
CA LEU A 100 1.75 4.42 4.00
C LEU A 100 2.00 3.00 3.52
N ASP A 101 2.61 2.18 4.38
CA ASP A 101 2.89 0.78 4.10
C ASP A 101 2.10 -0.11 5.04
N PHE A 102 1.35 -1.04 4.46
CA PHE A 102 0.66 -2.09 5.19
C PHE A 102 1.27 -3.44 4.83
N GLU A 103 2.22 -3.88 5.63
CA GLU A 103 2.99 -5.10 5.42
C GLU A 103 2.35 -6.28 6.17
N MET A 104 2.24 -7.42 5.50
CA MET A 104 1.79 -8.69 6.06
C MET A 104 2.90 -9.73 5.86
N THR A 105 3.30 -10.36 6.95
CA THR A 105 4.41 -11.31 6.99
C THR A 105 3.86 -12.72 7.19
N PHE A 106 4.37 -13.69 6.44
CA PHE A 106 3.87 -15.06 6.47
C PHE A 106 4.92 -16.04 6.98
N ASP A 107 4.49 -17.11 7.64
CA ASP A 107 5.39 -18.23 7.94
C ASP A 107 5.82 -18.92 6.64
N ASP A 108 6.97 -19.62 6.67
CA ASP A 108 7.45 -20.39 5.53
C ASP A 108 6.53 -21.61 5.29
N GLU A 109 5.52 -21.43 4.45
CA GLU A 109 4.62 -22.48 4.02
C GLU A 109 4.98 -23.02 2.63
N PRO A 110 4.81 -24.34 2.36
CA PRO A 110 5.11 -24.91 1.04
C PRO A 110 4.41 -24.21 -0.12
N ARG A 111 3.21 -23.66 0.10
CA ARG A 111 2.42 -22.95 -0.93
C ARG A 111 2.95 -21.55 -1.24
N LEU A 112 3.74 -20.97 -0.34
CA LEU A 112 4.38 -19.66 -0.47
C LEU A 112 5.81 -19.78 -1.04
N THR A 113 6.30 -21.01 -1.23
CA THR A 113 7.60 -21.27 -1.84
C THR A 113 7.74 -20.52 -3.16
N GLY A 114 8.81 -19.74 -3.28
CA GLY A 114 9.13 -18.98 -4.48
C GLY A 114 8.40 -17.65 -4.59
N LEU A 115 7.66 -17.19 -3.58
CA LEU A 115 7.10 -15.83 -3.55
C LEU A 115 8.18 -14.75 -3.74
N ASP A 116 9.35 -14.97 -3.16
CA ASP A 116 10.57 -14.14 -3.25
C ASP A 116 11.38 -14.36 -4.53
N SER A 117 11.07 -15.41 -5.28
CA SER A 117 11.83 -15.85 -6.46
C SER A 117 11.07 -15.64 -7.77
N LEU A 118 9.99 -14.85 -7.75
CA LEU A 118 9.24 -14.48 -8.94
C LEU A 118 9.99 -13.42 -9.76
N ASP A 119 9.88 -13.51 -11.08
CA ASP A 119 10.48 -12.54 -12.04
C ASP A 119 9.92 -11.11 -11.88
N VAL A 120 8.75 -10.98 -11.25
CA VAL A 120 8.08 -9.72 -10.91
C VAL A 120 7.76 -9.76 -9.41
N GLN A 121 8.08 -8.68 -8.70
CA GLN A 121 7.95 -8.56 -7.24
C GLN A 121 6.97 -7.45 -6.81
N ASN A 122 6.29 -6.82 -7.76
CA ASN A 122 5.28 -5.81 -7.49
C ASN A 122 4.46 -5.51 -8.74
N THR A 123 3.34 -4.83 -8.59
CA THR A 123 2.53 -4.35 -9.72
C THR A 123 3.17 -3.17 -10.47
N GLY A 124 4.21 -2.55 -9.90
CA GLY A 124 4.62 -1.18 -10.23
C GLY A 124 3.64 -0.14 -9.69
N PHE A 125 4.10 1.09 -9.51
CA PHE A 125 3.24 2.18 -9.07
C PHE A 125 2.15 2.49 -10.10
N ARG A 126 0.99 2.90 -9.60
CA ARG A 126 -0.17 3.35 -10.38
C ARG A 126 -0.67 4.67 -9.81
N PHE A 127 -0.74 5.69 -10.65
CA PHE A 127 -1.14 7.06 -10.30
C PHE A 127 -2.49 7.47 -10.90
N ALA A 128 -3.35 6.49 -11.21
CA ALA A 128 -4.66 6.76 -11.78
C ALA A 128 -5.47 7.68 -10.83
N PRO A 129 -6.19 8.70 -11.35
CA PRO A 129 -6.93 9.63 -10.53
C PRO A 129 -8.09 8.95 -9.80
N ILE A 130 -8.44 9.48 -8.62
CA ILE A 130 -9.55 9.00 -7.77
C ILE A 130 -10.84 8.85 -8.59
N GLY A 131 -11.62 7.82 -8.26
CA GLY A 131 -12.85 7.47 -8.95
C GLY A 131 -12.68 6.27 -9.89
N PRO A 132 -13.41 6.23 -11.03
CA PRO A 132 -13.48 5.04 -11.88
C PRO A 132 -12.13 4.56 -12.41
N LEU A 133 -11.21 5.48 -12.74
CA LEU A 133 -9.89 5.11 -13.27
C LEU A 133 -9.03 4.44 -12.19
N ARG A 134 -9.03 4.96 -10.96
CA ARG A 134 -8.36 4.30 -9.83
C ARG A 134 -9.00 2.96 -9.48
N ALA A 135 -10.32 2.86 -9.54
CA ALA A 135 -11.01 1.59 -9.31
C ALA A 135 -10.62 0.52 -10.36
N ALA A 136 -10.49 0.91 -11.64
CA ALA A 136 -9.99 0.03 -12.69
C ALA A 136 -8.53 -0.38 -12.44
N ALA A 137 -7.65 0.57 -12.09
CA ALA A 137 -6.25 0.29 -11.76
C ALA A 137 -6.11 -0.66 -10.56
N LEU A 138 -6.99 -0.54 -9.55
CA LEU A 138 -7.04 -1.45 -8.41
C LEU A 138 -7.47 -2.87 -8.82
N ALA A 139 -8.48 -2.99 -9.68
CA ALA A 139 -8.90 -4.28 -10.22
C ALA A 139 -7.77 -4.94 -11.03
N ASP A 140 -7.05 -4.16 -11.85
CA ASP A 140 -5.91 -4.64 -12.63
C ASP A 140 -4.74 -5.08 -11.73
N ALA A 141 -4.39 -4.29 -10.71
CA ALA A 141 -3.34 -4.61 -9.73
C ALA A 141 -3.65 -5.91 -8.99
N ARG A 142 -4.91 -6.08 -8.56
CA ARG A 142 -5.37 -7.34 -7.96
C ARG A 142 -5.29 -8.49 -8.94
N ALA A 143 -5.78 -8.32 -10.17
CA ALA A 143 -5.74 -9.37 -11.19
C ALA A 143 -4.30 -9.79 -11.50
N GLU A 144 -3.36 -8.84 -11.56
CA GLU A 144 -1.93 -9.08 -11.74
C GLU A 144 -1.34 -9.88 -10.57
N ALA A 145 -1.55 -9.44 -9.33
CA ALA A 145 -1.13 -10.18 -8.13
C ALA A 145 -1.66 -11.63 -8.17
N GLN A 146 -2.92 -11.80 -8.57
CA GLN A 146 -3.56 -13.11 -8.66
C GLN A 146 -3.06 -13.99 -9.83
N ARG A 147 -2.19 -13.51 -10.74
CA ARG A 147 -1.59 -14.38 -11.78
C ARG A 147 -0.55 -15.33 -11.20
N HIS A 148 0.13 -14.93 -10.13
CA HIS A 148 1.22 -15.69 -9.55
C HIS A 148 0.72 -16.62 -8.45
N ALA A 149 0.99 -17.93 -8.57
CA ALA A 149 0.48 -18.92 -7.62
C ALA A 149 0.90 -18.67 -6.15
N PRO A 150 2.17 -18.31 -5.85
CA PRO A 150 2.56 -17.99 -4.48
C PRO A 150 1.86 -16.75 -3.93
N VAL A 151 1.63 -15.74 -4.77
CA VAL A 151 0.91 -14.51 -4.36
C VAL A 151 -0.56 -14.82 -4.08
N ARG A 152 -1.22 -15.63 -4.91
CA ARG A 152 -2.58 -16.12 -4.63
C ARG A 152 -2.65 -16.89 -3.31
N ALA A 153 -1.65 -17.72 -3.02
CA ALA A 153 -1.57 -18.45 -1.77
C ALA A 153 -1.45 -17.48 -0.58
N ALA A 154 -0.56 -16.48 -0.65
CA ALA A 154 -0.44 -15.45 0.38
C ALA A 154 -1.78 -14.74 0.62
N TRP A 155 -2.54 -14.46 -0.44
CA TRP A 155 -3.85 -13.79 -0.37
C TRP A 155 -4.94 -14.57 0.38
N ILE A 156 -4.80 -15.90 0.52
CA ILE A 156 -5.77 -16.75 1.24
C ILE A 156 -5.18 -17.35 2.52
N THR A 157 -3.91 -17.08 2.80
CA THR A 157 -3.23 -17.51 4.02
C THR A 157 -3.40 -16.43 5.09
N THR A 158 -3.57 -16.84 6.34
CA THR A 158 -3.53 -15.94 7.49
C THR A 158 -2.08 -15.48 7.73
N PRO A 159 -1.78 -14.16 7.63
CA PRO A 159 -0.46 -13.65 8.00
C PRO A 159 -0.07 -14.03 9.43
N ALA A 160 1.22 -14.28 9.67
CA ALA A 160 1.76 -14.50 11.00
C ALA A 160 1.82 -13.18 11.81
N SER A 161 2.05 -12.06 11.12
CA SER A 161 2.00 -10.72 11.68
C SER A 161 1.71 -9.70 10.59
N SER A 162 1.32 -8.50 10.99
CA SER A 162 1.18 -7.36 10.10
C SER A 162 1.61 -6.07 10.78
N VAL A 163 2.09 -5.12 9.98
CA VAL A 163 2.57 -3.81 10.45
C VAL A 163 2.01 -2.74 9.53
N LEU A 164 1.48 -1.68 10.12
CA LEU A 164 1.07 -0.47 9.42
C LEU A 164 2.02 0.67 9.82
N SER A 165 2.66 1.30 8.84
CA SER A 165 3.53 2.45 9.04
C SER A 165 3.16 3.61 8.10
N PHE A 166 3.61 4.80 8.45
CA PHE A 166 3.51 5.99 7.61
C PHE A 166 4.74 6.86 7.82
N GLU A 167 5.62 6.90 6.82
CA GLU A 167 6.94 7.50 6.95
C GLU A 167 7.39 8.25 5.70
N CYS A 168 8.33 9.17 5.87
CA CYS A 168 8.99 9.85 4.77
C CYS A 168 10.03 8.91 4.14
N VAL A 169 9.91 8.68 2.84
CA VAL A 169 10.76 7.79 2.03
C VAL A 169 11.63 8.65 1.11
N SER A 170 12.64 9.29 1.69
CA SER A 170 13.64 10.12 0.99
C SER A 170 14.87 9.34 0.55
#